data_AF-A0A7W7MUV5-F1
#
_entry.id   AF-A0A7W7MUV5-F1
#
_cell.length_a   1.000
_cell.length_b   1.000
_cell.length_c   1.000
_cell.angle_alpha   90.00
_cell.angle_beta   90.00
_cell.angle_gamma   90.00
#
_symmetry.space_group_name_H-M   'P 1'
#
loop_
_entity.id
_entity.type
_entity.pdbx_description
1 polymer ?
#
loop_
_entity_poly.entity_id
_entity_poly.type
_entity_poly.pdbx_seq_one_letter_code
_entity_poly.pdbx_strand_id
1 'polypeptide(L)'
;MALQAELPVLIRTAAELARHCDRAEHNEQVDRAKLLGAAADLRAMGWRLSAGFGADLRQRYADRLEMLESRHPLAGGGAFDGGEAVRVSKTLLELQRAQIRHDMVYHPDVAGMPKYAQLRHFTLHLTKLTALLLDAIDGHDRDDFVNHRIADIFIFGIKISTVAGERLSEEVIGA
;
A
#
# COMPACT_ATOMS: atom_id res chain seq x y z
N MET A 1 20.97 6.86 2.55
CA MET A 1 20.73 6.57 3.98
C MET A 1 19.28 6.22 4.28
N ALA A 2 18.29 7.07 3.97
CA ALA A 2 16.87 6.78 4.30
C ALA A 2 16.33 5.45 3.70
N LEU A 3 16.53 5.19 2.40
CA LEU A 3 16.06 3.95 1.75
C LEU A 3 16.67 2.68 2.36
N GLN A 4 17.97 2.69 2.63
CA GLN A 4 18.71 1.53 3.14
C GLN A 4 18.23 1.10 4.53
N ALA A 5 17.80 2.06 5.36
CA ALA A 5 17.26 1.77 6.70
C ALA A 5 15.90 1.06 6.65
N GLU A 6 15.13 1.24 5.58
CA GLU A 6 13.78 0.68 5.45
C GLU A 6 13.74 -0.67 4.74
N LEU A 7 14.83 -1.07 4.06
CA LEU A 7 14.92 -2.36 3.38
C LEU A 7 14.61 -3.56 4.30
N PRO A 8 15.14 -3.65 5.54
CA PRO A 8 14.78 -4.74 6.45
C PRO A 8 13.30 -4.75 6.84
N VAL A 9 12.64 -3.59 6.87
CA VAL A 9 11.20 -3.48 7.18
C VAL A 9 10.41 -4.12 6.05
N LEU A 10 10.66 -3.72 4.79
CA LEU A 10 9.92 -4.23 3.65
C LEU A 10 10.15 -5.73 3.42
N ILE A 11 11.38 -6.23 3.61
CA ILE A 11 11.70 -7.67 3.57
C ILE A 11 10.88 -8.43 4.63
N ARG A 12 10.88 -7.95 5.88
CA ARG A 12 10.16 -8.63 6.97
C ARG A 12 8.65 -8.65 6.72
N THR A 13 8.07 -7.55 6.24
CA THR A 13 6.65 -7.49 5.92
C THR A 13 6.28 -8.42 4.76
N ALA A 14 7.07 -8.44 3.68
CA ALA A 14 6.86 -9.37 2.58
C ALA A 14 6.93 -10.83 3.05
N ALA A 15 7.93 -11.16 3.89
CA ALA A 15 8.09 -12.49 4.46
C ALA A 15 6.95 -12.87 5.42
N GLU A 16 6.41 -11.93 6.18
CA GLU A 16 5.27 -12.20 7.07
C GLU A 16 3.99 -12.48 6.27
N LEU A 17 3.74 -11.74 5.19
CA LEU A 17 2.63 -12.04 4.29
C LEU A 17 2.79 -13.41 3.63
N ALA A 18 4.00 -13.75 3.17
CA ALA A 18 4.28 -15.06 2.58
C ALA A 18 4.03 -16.19 3.59
N ARG A 19 4.52 -16.05 4.83
CA ARG A 19 4.24 -17.01 5.92
C ARG A 19 2.76 -17.11 6.24
N HIS A 20 2.04 -15.99 6.25
CA HIS A 20 0.59 -16.00 6.49
C HIS A 20 -0.15 -16.79 5.40
N CYS A 21 0.21 -16.58 4.13
CA CYS A 21 -0.36 -17.31 3.00
C CYS A 21 -0.02 -18.81 3.06
N ASP A 22 1.26 -19.13 3.31
CA ASP A 22 1.75 -20.51 3.42
C ASP A 22 1.02 -21.28 4.55
N ARG A 23 0.88 -20.67 5.74
CA ARG A 23 0.11 -21.24 6.84
C ARG A 23 -1.35 -21.48 6.47
N ALA A 24 -1.99 -20.51 5.83
CA ALA A 24 -3.37 -20.64 5.41
C ALA A 24 -3.56 -21.80 4.41
N GLU A 25 -2.63 -21.98 3.47
CA GLU A 25 -2.67 -23.08 2.49
C GLU A 25 -2.44 -24.46 3.13
N HIS A 26 -1.64 -24.52 4.19
CA HIS A 26 -1.38 -25.76 4.94
C HIS A 26 -2.40 -26.03 6.06
N ASN A 27 -3.50 -25.26 6.14
CA ASN A 27 -4.50 -25.34 7.21
C ASN A 27 -3.90 -25.15 8.63
N GLU A 28 -2.81 -24.41 8.73
CA GLU A 28 -2.23 -24.02 10.00
C GLU A 28 -2.94 -22.81 10.62
N GLN A 29 -2.75 -22.60 11.92
CA GLN A 29 -3.23 -21.40 12.58
C GLN A 29 -2.53 -20.16 12.02
N VAL A 30 -3.32 -19.23 11.48
CA VAL A 30 -2.86 -17.92 11.03
C VAL A 30 -2.90 -16.90 12.16
N ASP A 31 -1.88 -16.05 12.23
CA ASP A 31 -1.78 -14.98 13.22
C ASP A 31 -2.21 -13.65 12.59
N ARG A 32 -3.45 -13.25 12.89
CA ARG A 32 -3.99 -11.97 12.42
C ARG A 32 -3.24 -10.77 13.00
N ALA A 33 -2.74 -10.86 14.23
CA ALA A 33 -2.05 -9.74 14.87
C ALA A 33 -0.73 -9.43 14.16
N LYS A 34 0.01 -10.46 13.73
CA LYS A 34 1.23 -10.27 12.91
C LYS A 34 0.92 -9.64 11.55
N LEU A 35 -0.16 -10.07 10.89
CA LEU A 35 -0.57 -9.47 9.62
C LEU A 35 -0.91 -7.98 9.77
N LEU A 36 -1.61 -7.61 10.85
CA LEU A 36 -1.92 -6.21 11.14
C LEU A 36 -0.67 -5.40 11.53
N GLY A 37 0.26 -6.00 12.26
CA GLY A 37 1.56 -5.40 12.56
C GLY A 37 2.34 -5.08 11.28
N ALA A 38 2.40 -6.02 10.34
CA ALA A 38 3.01 -5.82 9.03
C ALA A 38 2.33 -4.68 8.23
N ALA A 39 1.00 -4.60 8.28
CA ALA A 39 0.24 -3.52 7.66
C ALA A 39 0.59 -2.14 8.27
N ALA A 40 0.69 -2.06 9.59
CA ALA A 40 1.08 -0.86 10.31
C ALA A 40 2.52 -0.44 9.98
N ASP A 41 3.45 -1.41 9.90
CA ASP A 41 4.85 -1.16 9.54
C ASP A 41 4.99 -0.55 8.14
N LEU A 42 4.23 -1.04 7.16
CA LEU A 42 4.19 -0.45 5.81
C LEU A 42 3.68 0.99 5.83
N ARG A 43 2.61 1.27 6.59
CA ARG A 43 2.09 2.63 6.71
C ARG A 43 3.13 3.56 7.34
N ALA A 44 3.78 3.13 8.42
CA ALA A 44 4.81 3.90 9.10
C ALA A 44 6.05 4.11 8.21
N MET A 45 6.43 3.10 7.42
CA MET A 45 7.51 3.20 6.42
C MET A 45 7.19 4.23 5.35
N GLY A 46 5.97 4.24 4.80
CA GLY A 46 5.52 5.25 3.84
C GLY A 46 5.67 6.67 4.38
N TRP A 47 5.22 6.90 5.63
CA TRP A 47 5.39 8.18 6.31
C TRP A 47 6.85 8.60 6.47
N ARG A 48 7.69 7.71 7.02
CA ARG A 48 9.12 8.01 7.25
C ARG A 48 9.85 8.32 5.96
N LEU A 49 9.59 7.55 4.90
CA LEU A 49 10.20 7.77 3.59
C LEU A 49 9.73 9.08 2.98
N SER A 50 8.42 9.38 2.97
CA SER A 50 7.92 10.66 2.47
C SER A 50 8.52 11.86 3.22
N ALA A 51 8.58 11.79 4.55
CA ALA A 51 9.21 12.83 5.37
C ALA A 51 10.70 12.96 5.07
N GLY A 52 11.43 11.84 4.97
CA GLY A 52 12.86 11.83 4.66
C GLY A 52 13.22 12.37 3.28
N PHE A 53 12.26 12.38 2.35
CA PHE A 53 12.38 12.98 1.02
C PHE A 53 11.64 14.31 0.86
N GLY A 54 11.22 14.93 1.97
CA GLY A 54 10.64 16.28 1.96
C GLY A 54 9.35 16.41 1.17
N ALA A 55 8.49 15.38 1.18
CA ALA A 55 7.27 15.36 0.37
C ALA A 55 6.04 14.93 1.17
N ASP A 56 4.89 15.47 0.78
CA ASP A 56 3.60 15.11 1.36
C ASP A 56 3.16 13.72 0.87
N LEU A 57 3.03 12.77 1.80
CA LEU A 57 2.61 11.39 1.49
C LEU A 57 1.20 11.34 0.88
N ARG A 58 0.27 12.16 1.35
CA ARG A 58 -1.10 12.22 0.84
C ARG A 58 -1.09 12.74 -0.59
N GLN A 59 -0.27 13.75 -0.89
CA GLN A 59 -0.13 14.23 -2.27
C GLN A 59 0.46 13.13 -3.17
N ARG A 60 1.55 12.47 -2.75
CA ARG A 60 2.14 11.34 -3.51
C ARG A 60 1.15 10.22 -3.75
N TYR A 61 0.31 9.93 -2.76
CA TYR A 61 -0.74 8.93 -2.87
C TYR A 61 -1.79 9.37 -3.91
N ALA A 62 -2.29 10.61 -3.83
CA ALA A 62 -3.22 11.14 -4.81
C ALA A 62 -2.67 11.07 -6.25
N ASP A 63 -1.45 11.60 -6.46
CA ASP A 63 -0.77 11.59 -7.76
C ASP A 63 -0.58 10.16 -8.29
N ARG A 64 -0.31 9.21 -7.38
CA ARG A 64 -0.17 7.81 -7.73
C ARG A 64 -1.48 7.21 -8.23
N LEU A 65 -2.60 7.52 -7.58
CA LEU A 65 -3.92 7.05 -8.04
C LEU A 65 -4.26 7.66 -9.39
N GLU A 66 -4.10 8.97 -9.58
CA GLU A 66 -4.36 9.62 -10.88
C GLU A 66 -3.55 9.00 -12.03
N MET A 67 -2.27 8.66 -11.76
CA MET A 67 -1.43 8.00 -12.75
C MET A 67 -1.93 6.58 -13.09
N LEU A 68 -2.48 5.85 -12.14
CA LEU A 68 -3.07 4.53 -12.39
C LEU A 68 -4.41 4.65 -13.12
N GLU A 69 -5.26 5.56 -12.66
CA GLU A 69 -6.57 5.85 -13.21
C GLU A 69 -6.48 6.30 -14.66
N SER A 70 -5.59 7.24 -15.00
CA SER A 70 -5.41 7.76 -16.37
C SER A 70 -5.05 6.71 -17.42
N ARG A 71 -4.56 5.54 -16.99
CA ARG A 71 -4.22 4.39 -17.84
C ARG A 71 -5.34 3.36 -17.91
N HIS A 72 -6.38 3.50 -17.09
CA HIS A 72 -7.45 2.52 -16.98
C HIS A 72 -8.54 2.77 -18.04
N PRO A 73 -9.12 1.73 -18.68
CA PRO A 73 -10.18 1.89 -19.68
C PRO A 73 -11.45 2.59 -19.18
N LEU A 74 -11.69 2.58 -17.86
CA LEU A 74 -12.82 3.27 -17.23
C LEU A 74 -12.54 4.74 -16.88
N ALA A 75 -11.35 5.26 -17.17
CA ALA A 75 -11.03 6.66 -16.93
C ALA A 75 -11.91 7.58 -17.79
N GLY A 76 -12.40 8.68 -17.20
CA GLY A 76 -13.18 9.68 -17.92
C GLY A 76 -14.26 10.35 -17.07
N GLY A 77 -15.07 11.19 -17.72
CA GLY A 77 -16.14 11.93 -17.06
C GLY A 77 -17.15 11.01 -16.39
N GLY A 78 -17.31 11.15 -15.07
CA GLY A 78 -18.24 10.36 -14.25
C GLY A 78 -17.63 9.13 -13.56
N ALA A 79 -16.37 8.80 -13.83
CA ALA A 79 -15.64 7.80 -13.06
C ALA A 79 -15.32 8.31 -11.64
N PHE A 80 -15.09 7.39 -10.70
CA PHE A 80 -14.68 7.76 -9.35
C PHE A 80 -13.27 8.38 -9.38
N ASP A 81 -13.11 9.57 -8.82
CA ASP A 81 -11.81 10.25 -8.71
C ASP A 81 -11.15 9.86 -7.38
N GLY A 82 -10.25 8.87 -7.43
CA GLY A 82 -9.54 8.39 -6.27
C GLY A 82 -8.45 9.38 -5.80
N GLY A 83 -7.80 10.07 -6.74
CA GLY A 83 -6.83 11.12 -6.44
C GLY A 83 -7.43 12.22 -5.58
N GLU A 84 -8.58 12.76 -5.99
CA GLU A 84 -9.29 13.79 -5.24
C GLU A 84 -9.84 13.26 -3.91
N ALA A 85 -10.40 12.04 -3.89
CA ALA A 85 -10.86 11.42 -2.66
C ALA A 85 -9.73 11.28 -1.61
N VAL A 86 -8.51 10.97 -2.05
CA VAL A 86 -7.31 10.93 -1.19
C VAL A 86 -6.93 12.33 -0.72
N ARG A 87 -6.93 13.35 -1.59
CA ARG A 87 -6.58 14.74 -1.22
C ARG A 87 -7.48 15.30 -0.12
N VAL A 88 -8.78 15.06 -0.20
CA VAL A 88 -9.74 15.57 0.79
C VAL A 88 -9.78 14.75 2.09
N SER A 89 -9.16 13.57 2.10
CA SER A 89 -9.10 12.72 3.30
C SER A 89 -8.23 13.36 4.39
N LYS A 90 -8.75 13.35 5.61
CA LYS A 90 -8.10 13.88 6.81
C LYS A 90 -7.71 12.79 7.80
N THR A 91 -8.31 11.61 7.70
CA THR A 91 -8.09 10.49 8.63
C THR A 91 -7.66 9.22 7.90
N LEU A 92 -7.05 8.27 8.62
CA LEU A 92 -6.69 6.98 8.03
C LEU A 92 -7.93 6.18 7.60
N LEU A 93 -9.05 6.32 8.32
CA LEU A 93 -10.32 5.72 7.92
C LEU A 93 -10.86 6.29 6.59
N GLU A 94 -10.74 7.60 6.38
CA GLU A 94 -11.17 8.21 5.11
C GLU A 94 -10.29 7.74 3.95
N LEU A 95 -8.97 7.66 4.14
CA LEU A 95 -8.06 7.05 3.15
C LEU A 95 -8.41 5.59 2.88
N GLN A 96 -8.73 4.81 3.92
CA GLN A 96 -9.17 3.42 3.75
C GLN A 96 -10.44 3.33 2.90
N ARG A 97 -11.43 4.20 3.15
CA ARG A 97 -12.68 4.25 2.37
C ARG A 97 -12.44 4.69 0.93
N ALA A 98 -11.56 5.68 0.72
CA ALA A 98 -11.15 6.12 -0.61
C ALA A 98 -10.50 4.97 -1.39
N GLN A 99 -9.55 4.25 -0.77
CA GLN A 99 -8.89 3.10 -1.40
C GLN A 99 -9.87 1.96 -1.72
N ILE A 100 -10.81 1.66 -0.81
CA ILE A 100 -11.83 0.63 -1.06
C ILE A 100 -12.67 0.99 -2.29
N ARG A 101 -13.12 2.25 -2.40
CA ARG A 101 -13.88 2.73 -3.58
C ARG A 101 -13.05 2.69 -4.84
N HIS A 102 -11.80 3.15 -4.79
CA HIS A 102 -10.86 3.07 -5.89
C HIS A 102 -10.69 1.63 -6.38
N ASP A 103 -10.37 0.69 -5.49
CA ASP A 103 -10.15 -0.71 -5.85
C ASP A 103 -11.40 -1.36 -6.45
N MET A 104 -12.61 -1.05 -5.96
CA MET A 104 -13.85 -1.56 -6.54
C MET A 104 -14.11 -1.05 -7.97
N VAL A 105 -13.63 0.14 -8.32
CA VAL A 105 -13.84 0.75 -9.64
C VAL A 105 -12.75 0.35 -10.62
N TYR A 106 -11.49 0.47 -10.22
CA TYR A 106 -10.32 0.35 -11.11
C TYR A 106 -9.61 -1.00 -11.02
N HIS A 107 -9.88 -1.80 -9.99
CA HIS A 107 -9.30 -3.13 -9.81
C HIS A 107 -10.36 -4.17 -9.37
N PRO A 108 -11.53 -4.25 -10.05
CA PRO A 108 -12.61 -5.15 -9.65
C PRO A 108 -12.18 -6.62 -9.70
N ASP A 109 -11.21 -6.95 -10.56
CA ASP A 109 -10.59 -8.27 -10.67
C ASP A 109 -9.85 -8.66 -9.39
N VAL A 110 -9.14 -7.72 -8.73
CA VAL A 110 -8.45 -7.94 -7.45
C VAL A 110 -9.42 -7.80 -6.27
N ALA A 111 -10.27 -6.77 -6.27
CA ALA A 111 -11.22 -6.52 -5.19
C ALA A 111 -12.25 -7.65 -5.04
N GLY A 112 -12.62 -8.29 -6.15
CA GLY A 112 -13.54 -9.43 -6.18
C GLY A 112 -12.92 -10.78 -5.79
N MET A 113 -11.59 -10.86 -5.61
CA MET A 113 -10.93 -12.11 -5.22
C MET A 113 -11.30 -12.50 -3.78
N PRO A 114 -11.28 -13.80 -3.43
CA PRO A 114 -11.24 -14.24 -2.04
C PRO A 114 -10.09 -13.58 -1.27
N LYS A 115 -10.30 -13.28 0.01
CA LYS A 115 -9.31 -12.57 0.86
C LYS A 115 -7.92 -13.20 0.84
N TYR A 116 -7.82 -14.54 0.84
CA TYR A 116 -6.53 -15.23 0.77
C TYR A 116 -5.81 -14.98 -0.57
N ALA A 117 -6.55 -14.94 -1.68
CA ALA A 117 -6.00 -14.67 -3.00
C ALA A 117 -5.55 -13.21 -3.13
N GLN A 118 -6.26 -12.28 -2.49
CA GLN A 118 -5.81 -10.88 -2.36
C GLN A 118 -4.47 -10.80 -1.59
N LEU A 119 -4.33 -11.50 -0.46
CA LEU A 119 -3.08 -11.52 0.30
C LEU A 119 -1.91 -12.13 -0.49
N ARG A 120 -2.16 -13.18 -1.28
CA ARG A 120 -1.16 -13.74 -2.21
C ARG A 120 -0.75 -12.71 -3.26
N HIS A 121 -1.72 -12.01 -3.85
CA HIS A 121 -1.44 -10.93 -4.80
C HIS A 121 -0.62 -9.80 -4.16
N PHE A 122 -0.96 -9.39 -2.94
CA PHE A 122 -0.20 -8.36 -2.20
C PHE A 122 1.21 -8.84 -1.86
N THR A 123 1.41 -10.13 -1.57
CA THR A 123 2.74 -10.71 -1.35
C THR A 123 3.64 -10.49 -2.57
N LEU A 124 3.14 -10.78 -3.78
CA LEU A 124 3.89 -10.54 -5.02
C LEU A 124 4.24 -9.06 -5.21
N HIS A 125 3.31 -8.15 -4.88
CA HIS A 125 3.57 -6.72 -4.95
C HIS A 125 4.63 -6.26 -3.94
N LEU A 126 4.60 -6.76 -2.71
CA LEU A 126 5.62 -6.42 -1.72
C LEU A 126 6.99 -6.98 -2.12
N THR A 127 7.06 -8.20 -2.65
CA THR A 127 8.32 -8.75 -3.20
C THR A 127 8.87 -7.89 -4.33
N LYS A 128 8.01 -7.44 -5.26
CA LYS A 128 8.40 -6.50 -6.32
C LYS A 128 8.92 -5.17 -5.75
N LEU A 129 8.24 -4.60 -4.76
CA LEU A 129 8.67 -3.36 -4.11
C LEU A 129 10.00 -3.53 -3.38
N THR A 130 10.29 -4.70 -2.79
CA THR A 130 11.59 -5.02 -2.19
C THR A 130 12.71 -4.95 -3.23
N ALA A 131 12.50 -5.54 -4.41
CA ALA A 131 13.48 -5.49 -5.50
C ALA A 131 13.69 -4.04 -5.98
N LEU A 132 12.60 -3.30 -6.24
CA LEU A 132 12.69 -1.89 -6.65
C LEU A 132 13.38 -1.01 -5.61
N LEU A 133 13.24 -1.30 -4.31
CA LEU A 133 13.93 -0.60 -3.25
C LEU A 133 15.44 -0.90 -3.26
N LEU A 134 15.82 -2.15 -3.51
CA LEU A 134 17.23 -2.54 -3.68
C LEU A 134 17.85 -1.81 -4.87
N ASP A 135 17.19 -1.83 -6.02
CA ASP A 135 17.64 -1.11 -7.23
C ASP A 135 17.84 0.39 -6.92
N ALA A 136 16.90 1.02 -6.22
CA ALA A 136 16.99 2.42 -5.81
C ALA A 136 18.09 2.72 -4.78
N ILE A 137 18.46 1.73 -3.94
CA ILE A 137 19.60 1.83 -3.02
C ILE A 137 20.92 1.79 -3.80
N ASP A 138 20.99 0.92 -4.83
CA ASP A 138 22.17 0.75 -5.68
C ASP A 138 22.33 1.87 -6.74
N GLY A 139 21.34 2.77 -6.82
CA GLY A 139 21.38 3.97 -7.66
C GLY A 139 20.58 3.86 -8.96
N HIS A 140 19.89 2.75 -9.19
CA HIS A 140 19.02 2.53 -10.33
C HIS A 140 17.58 2.98 -10.04
N ASP A 141 16.96 3.74 -10.95
CA ASP A 141 15.55 4.17 -10.87
C ASP A 141 15.13 4.79 -9.53
N ARG A 142 16.07 5.43 -8.85
CA ARG A 142 15.87 6.05 -7.54
C ARG A 142 14.73 7.07 -7.55
N ASP A 143 14.65 7.87 -8.61
CA ASP A 143 13.62 8.89 -8.75
C ASP A 143 12.23 8.28 -8.95
N ASP A 144 12.09 7.18 -9.71
CA ASP A 144 10.82 6.45 -9.80
C ASP A 144 10.42 5.89 -8.44
N PHE A 145 11.38 5.32 -7.71
CA PHE A 145 11.11 4.77 -6.40
C PHE A 145 10.58 5.84 -5.43
N VAL A 146 11.31 6.95 -5.32
CA VAL A 146 10.94 8.05 -4.45
C VAL A 146 9.61 8.66 -4.88
N ASN A 147 9.40 8.85 -6.19
CA ASN A 147 8.22 9.55 -6.68
C ASN A 147 6.94 8.73 -6.69
N HIS A 148 7.03 7.41 -6.91
CA HIS A 148 5.85 6.59 -7.13
C HIS A 148 5.74 5.40 -6.16
N ARG A 149 6.85 4.78 -5.77
CA ARG A 149 6.83 3.50 -5.02
C ARG A 149 6.65 3.68 -3.52
N ILE A 150 7.01 4.84 -2.96
CA ILE A 150 6.70 5.18 -1.57
C ILE A 150 5.18 5.17 -1.32
N ALA A 151 4.40 5.72 -2.26
CA ALA A 151 2.95 5.68 -2.17
C ALA A 151 2.41 4.24 -2.25
N ASP A 152 2.95 3.42 -3.17
CA ASP A 152 2.57 2.00 -3.29
C ASP A 152 2.77 1.25 -1.94
N ILE A 153 3.87 1.49 -1.22
CA ILE A 153 4.13 0.89 0.11
C ILE A 153 3.00 1.25 1.10
N PHE A 154 2.64 2.53 1.18
CA PHE A 154 1.60 2.99 2.08
C PHE A 154 0.22 2.43 1.71
N ILE A 155 -0.10 2.42 0.42
CA ILE A 155 -1.33 1.84 -0.14
C ILE A 155 -1.47 0.38 0.26
N PHE A 156 -0.41 -0.44 0.12
CA PHE A 156 -0.48 -1.83 0.55
C PHE A 156 -0.69 -1.98 2.05
N GLY A 157 -0.12 -1.08 2.87
CA GLY A 157 -0.44 -1.01 4.30
C GLY A 157 -1.93 -0.79 4.58
N ILE A 158 -2.63 0.05 3.79
CA ILE A 158 -4.09 0.21 3.88
C ILE A 158 -4.82 -1.05 3.38
N LYS A 159 -4.42 -1.58 2.23
CA LYS A 159 -5.10 -2.74 1.60
C LYS A 159 -5.02 -3.99 2.46
N ILE A 160 -3.89 -4.24 3.11
CA ILE A 160 -3.73 -5.37 4.04
C ILE A 160 -4.65 -5.20 5.25
N SER A 161 -4.71 -4.01 5.86
CA SER A 161 -5.65 -3.72 6.95
C SER A 161 -7.09 -3.97 6.55
N THR A 162 -7.50 -3.50 5.37
CA THR A 162 -8.83 -3.74 4.81
C THR A 162 -9.14 -5.23 4.66
N VAL A 163 -8.26 -5.99 4.03
CA VAL A 163 -8.47 -7.44 3.81
C VAL A 163 -8.50 -8.21 5.13
N ALA A 164 -7.66 -7.83 6.09
CA ALA A 164 -7.61 -8.37 7.45
C ALA A 164 -8.77 -7.93 8.35
N GLY A 165 -9.69 -7.09 7.85
CA GLY A 165 -10.86 -6.60 8.59
C GLY A 165 -10.51 -5.64 9.73
N GLU A 166 -9.41 -4.90 9.62
CA GLU A 166 -9.10 -3.78 10.51
C GLU A 166 -9.82 -2.52 10.03
N ARG A 167 -10.44 -1.80 10.97
CA ARG A 167 -10.95 -0.45 10.77
C ARG A 167 -9.90 0.53 11.23
N LEU A 168 -9.36 1.35 10.32
CA LEU A 168 -8.32 2.33 10.68
C LEU A 168 -8.87 3.48 11.54
N SER A 169 -7.96 4.24 12.16
CA SER A 169 -8.28 5.32 13.10
C SER A 169 -8.93 6.53 12.44
N GLU A 170 -9.70 7.26 13.23
CA GLU A 170 -10.30 8.57 12.88
C GLU A 170 -9.43 9.75 13.35
N GLU A 171 -8.22 9.46 13.82
CA GLU A 171 -7.26 10.51 14.17
C GLU A 171 -6.83 11.26 12.91
N VAL A 172 -6.70 12.58 13.05
CA VAL A 172 -6.30 13.45 11.96
C VAL A 172 -4.84 13.16 11.61
N ILE A 173 -4.61 12.91 10.33
CA ILE A 173 -3.30 12.67 9.76
C ILE A 173 -2.49 13.97 9.80
N GLY A 174 -1.31 13.93 10.42
CA GLY A 174 -0.39 15.07 10.50
C GLY A 174 -0.78 16.13 11.55
N ALA A 175 -1.69 15.79 12.47
CA ALA A 175 -1.96 16.57 13.68
C ALA A 175 -0.87 16.34 14.75
#